data_AF-A0A7X6ZVH4-F1
#
_entry.id   AF-A0A7X6ZVH4-F1
#
_cell.length_a   1.000
_cell.length_b   1.000
_cell.length_c   1.000
_cell.angle_alpha   90.00
_cell.angle_beta   90.00
_cell.angle_gamma   90.00
#
_symmetry.space_group_name_H-M   'P 1'
#
loop_
_entity.id
_entity.type
_entity.pdbx_description
1 polymer ?
#
loop_
_entity_poly.entity_id
_entity_poly.type
_entity_poly.pdbx_seq_one_letter_code
_entity_poly.pdbx_strand_id
1 'polypeptide(L)'
;MNIEKHLILVKGEDKTEAISSCKYQNGKWHITFEKGKTYSYNYLNVVWLKNPVISDSAATIVYENSHPLSGVKMIYDFGEYIRICFETGYMKVYPSREITVEQSHLKNPRAHDCFAYLKQLAEKTSIKDEDNQSLLK
;
A
#
# COMPACT_ATOMS: atom_id res chain seq x y z
N MET A 1 4.59 -9.01 -18.87
CA MET A 1 4.43 -7.56 -18.59
C MET A 1 5.18 -7.21 -17.30
N ASN A 2 5.74 -6.00 -17.11
CA ASN A 2 6.39 -5.67 -15.83
C ASN A 2 5.32 -5.32 -14.76
N ILE A 3 5.19 -6.16 -13.74
CA ILE A 3 4.21 -6.01 -12.65
C ILE A 3 4.52 -4.82 -11.74
N GLU A 4 5.78 -4.40 -11.60
CA GLU A 4 6.14 -3.28 -10.72
C GLU A 4 5.73 -1.92 -11.32
N LYS A 5 5.58 -1.85 -12.65
CA LYS A 5 5.26 -0.61 -13.37
C LYS A 5 3.83 -0.55 -13.88
N HIS A 6 3.17 -1.69 -13.97
CA HIS A 6 1.85 -1.82 -14.57
C HIS A 6 0.92 -2.61 -13.66
N LEU A 7 -0.33 -2.17 -13.60
CA LEU A 7 -1.43 -2.90 -12.99
C LEU A 7 -2.54 -3.02 -14.04
N ILE A 8 -2.88 -4.26 -14.39
CA ILE A 8 -3.96 -4.57 -15.33
C ILE A 8 -4.99 -5.42 -14.60
N LEU A 9 -6.13 -4.80 -14.34
CA LEU A 9 -7.30 -5.48 -13.80
C LEU A 9 -8.24 -5.85 -14.94
N VAL A 10 -8.63 -7.11 -15.02
CA VAL A 10 -9.61 -7.61 -15.98
C VAL A 10 -10.83 -8.07 -15.20
N LYS A 11 -11.97 -7.39 -15.40
CA LYS A 11 -13.21 -7.58 -14.63
C LYS A 11 -13.01 -7.47 -13.11
N GLY A 12 -12.10 -6.58 -12.68
CA GLY A 12 -11.78 -6.36 -11.27
C GLY A 12 -10.74 -7.32 -10.68
N GLU A 13 -10.30 -8.34 -11.42
CA GLU A 13 -9.23 -9.25 -10.97
C GLU A 13 -7.87 -8.83 -11.52
N ASP A 14 -6.84 -8.85 -10.67
CA ASP A 14 -5.46 -8.65 -11.12
C ASP A 14 -4.99 -9.84 -11.98
N LYS A 15 -4.67 -9.56 -13.24
CA LYS A 15 -4.13 -10.53 -14.21
C LYS A 15 -2.77 -10.11 -14.75
N THR A 16 -2.13 -9.10 -14.15
CA THR A 16 -0.92 -8.48 -14.71
C THR A 16 0.19 -9.49 -14.97
N GLU A 17 0.40 -10.44 -14.05
CA GLU A 17 1.41 -11.49 -14.16
C GLU A 17 1.17 -12.43 -15.35
N ALA A 18 -0.09 -12.81 -15.59
CA ALA A 18 -0.45 -13.72 -16.68
C ALA A 18 -0.49 -13.04 -18.06
N ILE A 19 -0.25 -11.73 -18.16
CA ILE A 19 -0.35 -10.95 -19.40
C ILE A 19 1.02 -10.80 -20.06
N SER A 20 1.10 -11.30 -21.29
CA SER A 20 2.25 -11.09 -22.17
C SER A 20 2.19 -9.74 -22.87
N SER A 21 1.04 -9.39 -23.46
CA SER A 21 0.85 -8.12 -24.17
C SER A 21 -0.55 -7.56 -24.01
N CYS A 22 -0.69 -6.24 -24.04
CA CYS A 22 -1.96 -5.54 -23.96
C CYS A 22 -2.01 -4.44 -25.02
N LYS A 23 -3.03 -4.45 -25.88
CA LYS A 23 -3.21 -3.47 -26.98
C LYS A 23 -4.63 -2.95 -26.98
N TYR A 24 -4.80 -1.65 -27.14
CA TYR A 24 -6.11 -1.04 -27.35
C TYR A 24 -6.35 -0.83 -28.84
N GLN A 25 -7.41 -1.41 -29.39
CA GLN A 25 -7.83 -1.22 -30.79
C GLN A 25 -9.36 -1.18 -30.88
N ASN A 26 -9.89 -0.30 -31.73
CA ASN A 26 -11.32 -0.22 -32.05
C ASN A 26 -12.27 -0.23 -30.83
N GLY A 27 -11.92 0.50 -29.77
CA GLY A 27 -12.74 0.59 -28.56
C GLY A 27 -12.65 -0.61 -27.61
N LYS A 28 -11.76 -1.57 -27.88
CA LYS A 28 -11.58 -2.80 -27.09
C LYS A 28 -10.12 -3.01 -26.71
N TRP A 29 -9.94 -3.68 -25.57
CA TRP A 29 -8.64 -4.16 -25.13
C TRP A 29 -8.41 -5.57 -25.64
N HIS A 30 -7.35 -5.77 -26.40
CA HIS A 30 -6.83 -7.06 -26.82
C HIS A 30 -5.69 -7.45 -25.87
N ILE A 31 -5.96 -8.45 -25.02
CA ILE A 31 -5.04 -8.94 -24.01
C ILE A 31 -4.55 -10.31 -24.42
N THR A 32 -3.24 -10.42 -24.65
CA THR A 32 -2.55 -11.69 -24.92
C THR A 32 -1.98 -12.22 -23.62
N PHE A 33 -2.44 -13.38 -23.19
CA PHE A 33 -1.92 -14.08 -22.01
C PHE A 33 -0.64 -14.85 -22.37
N GLU A 34 0.17 -15.21 -21.37
CA GLU A 34 1.42 -15.96 -21.57
C GLU A 34 1.25 -17.26 -22.38
N LYS A 35 0.08 -17.90 -22.30
CA LYS A 35 -0.26 -19.10 -23.10
C LYS A 35 -0.56 -18.79 -24.58
N GLY A 36 -0.25 -17.58 -25.07
CA GLY A 36 -0.46 -17.13 -26.45
C GLY A 36 -1.91 -16.81 -26.85
N LYS A 37 -2.89 -17.13 -26.00
CA LYS A 37 -4.30 -16.82 -26.26
C LYS A 37 -4.56 -15.33 -26.10
N THR A 38 -5.20 -14.73 -27.11
CA THR A 38 -5.62 -13.32 -27.08
C THR A 38 -7.12 -13.23 -26.90
N TYR A 39 -7.56 -12.47 -25.90
CA TYR A 39 -8.96 -12.20 -25.62
C TYR A 39 -9.26 -10.72 -25.78
N SER A 40 -10.47 -10.42 -26.27
CA SER A 40 -10.93 -9.05 -26.46
C SER A 40 -11.92 -8.69 -25.36
N TYR A 41 -11.65 -7.61 -24.65
CA TYR A 41 -12.48 -7.09 -23.58
C TYR A 41 -12.98 -5.69 -23.92
N ASN A 42 -14.17 -5.34 -23.40
CA ASN A 42 -14.68 -3.98 -23.48
C ASN A 42 -13.78 -3.03 -22.65
N TYR A 43 -13.66 -1.77 -23.07
CA TYR A 43 -12.90 -0.75 -22.34
C TYR A 43 -13.31 -0.63 -20.87
N LEU A 44 -14.61 -0.78 -20.55
CA LEU A 44 -15.12 -0.72 -19.18
C LEU A 44 -14.68 -1.88 -18.29
N ASN A 45 -14.31 -3.01 -18.89
CA ASN A 45 -13.95 -4.22 -18.15
C ASN A 45 -12.45 -4.34 -17.88
N VAL A 46 -11.64 -3.38 -18.35
CA VAL A 46 -10.18 -3.42 -18.19
C VAL A 46 -9.69 -2.09 -17.67
N VAL A 47 -9.08 -2.14 -16.49
CA VAL A 47 -8.38 -1.00 -15.90
C VAL A 47 -6.90 -1.22 -16.13
N TRP A 48 -6.24 -0.30 -16.83
CA TRP A 48 -4.78 -0.33 -17.00
C TRP A 48 -4.16 0.92 -16.39
N LEU A 49 -3.50 0.72 -15.24
CA LEU A 49 -2.78 1.76 -14.52
C LEU A 49 -1.26 1.60 -14.71
N LYS A 50 -0.56 2.73 -14.74
CA LYS A 50 0.88 2.81 -15.03
C LYS A 50 1.54 3.78 -14.06
N ASN A 51 2.84 3.58 -13.84
CA ASN A 51 3.69 4.47 -13.04
C ASN A 51 3.19 4.64 -11.60
N PRO A 52 3.22 3.56 -10.79
CA PRO A 52 2.85 3.68 -9.39
C PRO A 52 3.83 4.55 -8.63
N VAL A 53 3.34 5.22 -7.59
CA VAL A 53 4.18 5.79 -6.54
C VAL A 53 4.61 4.64 -5.64
N ILE A 54 5.91 4.39 -5.60
CA ILE A 54 6.49 3.29 -4.82
C ILE A 54 6.84 3.84 -3.43
N SER A 55 6.29 3.21 -2.40
CA SER A 55 6.59 3.52 -1.00
C SER A 55 7.10 2.28 -0.28
N ASP A 56 8.15 2.46 0.52
CA ASP A 56 8.69 1.42 1.38
C ASP A 56 7.86 1.33 2.68
N SER A 57 7.68 0.09 3.15
CA SER A 57 7.08 -0.27 4.43
C SER A 57 7.76 0.37 5.64
N ALA A 58 9.06 0.67 5.56
CA ALA A 58 9.82 1.21 6.69
C ALA A 58 9.34 2.59 7.17
N ALA A 59 8.62 3.33 6.32
CA ALA A 59 8.10 4.66 6.63
C ALA A 59 6.58 4.77 6.41
N THR A 60 5.89 3.67 6.13
CA THR A 60 4.49 3.71 5.72
C THR A 60 3.72 2.57 6.37
N ILE A 61 2.63 2.90 7.06
CA ILE A 61 1.71 1.92 7.65
C ILE A 61 0.46 1.88 6.79
N VAL A 62 0.02 0.68 6.43
CA VAL A 62 -1.21 0.47 5.68
C VAL A 62 -2.27 -0.13 6.60
N TYR A 63 -3.46 0.44 6.59
CA TYR A 63 -4.61 -0.02 7.37
C TYR A 63 -5.68 -0.58 6.43
N GLU A 64 -6.13 -1.80 6.69
CA GLU A 64 -7.31 -2.42 6.06
C GLU A 64 -8.42 -2.43 7.12
N ASN A 65 -9.54 -1.72 6.88
CA ASN A 65 -10.66 -1.63 7.84
C ASN A 65 -10.21 -1.27 9.28
N SER A 66 -9.36 -0.24 9.42
CA SER A 66 -8.76 0.20 10.70
C SER A 66 -7.78 -0.78 11.36
N HIS A 67 -7.42 -1.89 10.71
CA HIS A 67 -6.42 -2.83 11.21
C HIS A 67 -5.10 -2.66 10.44
N PRO A 68 -3.97 -2.45 11.13
CA PRO A 68 -2.68 -2.33 10.46
C PRO A 68 -2.30 -3.67 9.81
N LEU A 69 -1.89 -3.62 8.55
CA LEU A 69 -1.37 -4.76 7.82
C LEU A 69 0.08 -5.00 8.23
N SER A 70 0.34 -6.21 8.74
CA SER A 70 1.69 -6.67 9.07
C SER A 70 2.37 -7.35 7.88
N GLY A 71 3.70 -7.33 7.84
CA GLY A 71 4.50 -8.00 6.82
C GLY A 71 4.41 -7.34 5.43
N VAL A 72 4.04 -6.06 5.37
CA VAL A 72 4.13 -5.25 4.15
C VAL A 72 5.60 -5.02 3.84
N LYS A 73 6.03 -5.30 2.61
CA LYS A 73 7.40 -5.06 2.12
C LYS A 73 7.46 -3.84 1.22
N MET A 74 6.57 -3.78 0.23
CA MET A 74 6.51 -2.70 -0.76
C MET A 74 5.07 -2.33 -1.08
N ILE A 75 4.82 -1.05 -1.28
CA ILE A 75 3.51 -0.49 -1.62
C ILE A 75 3.62 0.21 -2.98
N TYR A 76 2.74 -0.16 -3.89
CA TYR A 76 2.62 0.44 -5.21
C TYR A 76 1.28 1.15 -5.31
N ASP A 77 1.29 2.48 -5.20
CA ASP A 77 0.09 3.29 -5.28
C ASP A 77 -0.15 3.78 -6.71
N PHE A 78 -1.24 3.35 -7.32
CA PHE A 78 -1.69 3.77 -8.65
C PHE A 78 -2.84 4.80 -8.59
N GLY A 79 -3.10 5.40 -7.42
CA GLY A 79 -4.16 6.37 -7.18
C GLY A 79 -5.50 5.71 -6.87
N GLU A 80 -6.10 5.05 -7.87
CA GLU A 80 -7.39 4.36 -7.70
C GLU A 80 -7.25 2.99 -7.03
N TYR A 81 -6.12 2.34 -7.27
CA TYR A 81 -5.79 1.02 -6.74
C TYR A 81 -4.39 1.03 -6.16
N ILE A 82 -4.21 0.27 -5.09
CA ILE A 82 -2.95 0.14 -4.38
C ILE A 82 -2.61 -1.35 -4.36
N ARG A 83 -1.44 -1.70 -4.86
CA ARG A 83 -0.91 -3.06 -4.77
C ARG A 83 0.08 -3.13 -3.63
N ILE A 84 -0.14 -4.10 -2.73
CA ILE A 84 0.73 -4.38 -1.59
C ILE A 84 1.48 -5.67 -1.87
N CYS A 85 2.80 -5.62 -1.77
CA CYS A 85 3.67 -6.78 -1.80
C CYS A 85 4.10 -7.10 -0.37
N PHE A 86 3.80 -8.31 0.09
CA PHE A 86 4.15 -8.79 1.41
C PHE A 86 5.55 -9.42 1.41
N GLU A 87 6.15 -9.54 2.59
CA GLU A 87 7.47 -10.19 2.76
C GLU A 87 7.49 -11.63 2.26
N THR A 88 6.35 -12.31 2.30
CA THR A 88 6.16 -13.67 1.77
C THR A 88 6.25 -13.75 0.24
N GLY A 89 6.28 -12.61 -0.46
CA GLY A 89 6.20 -12.52 -1.92
C GLY A 89 4.77 -12.52 -2.45
N TYR A 90 3.76 -12.70 -1.58
CA TYR A 90 2.36 -12.57 -1.95
C TYR A 90 2.04 -11.11 -2.33
N MET A 91 1.25 -10.92 -3.39
CA MET A 91 0.78 -9.61 -3.82
C MET A 91 -0.74 -9.56 -3.74
N LYS A 92 -1.27 -8.48 -3.16
CA LYS A 92 -2.71 -8.22 -3.10
C LYS A 92 -3.00 -6.81 -3.58
N VAL A 93 -4.04 -6.66 -4.40
CA VAL A 93 -4.50 -5.36 -4.90
C VAL A 93 -5.74 -4.96 -4.12
N TYR A 94 -5.75 -3.70 -3.71
CA TYR A 94 -6.83 -3.07 -2.96
C TYR A 94 -7.33 -1.84 -3.73
N PRO A 95 -8.64 -1.61 -3.78
CA PRO A 95 -9.18 -0.30 -4.10
C PRO A 95 -8.68 0.73 -3.08
N SER A 96 -8.27 1.91 -3.52
CA SER A 96 -7.76 2.97 -2.64
C SER A 96 -8.77 3.38 -1.55
N ARG A 97 -10.07 3.26 -1.84
CA ARG A 97 -11.16 3.51 -0.88
C ARG A 97 -11.30 2.47 0.25
N GLU A 98 -10.66 1.30 0.13
CA GLU A 98 -10.79 0.19 1.10
C GLU A 98 -9.63 0.13 2.09
N ILE A 99 -8.56 0.87 1.82
CA ILE A 99 -7.38 0.92 2.68
C ILE A 99 -6.96 2.37 2.96
N THR A 100 -6.27 2.58 4.07
CA THR A 100 -5.66 3.88 4.41
C THR A 100 -4.16 3.71 4.46
N VAL A 101 -3.43 4.53 3.71
CA VAL A 101 -1.96 4.52 3.69
C VAL A 101 -1.50 5.77 4.44
N GLU A 102 -0.92 5.56 5.62
CA GLU A 102 -0.38 6.64 6.44
C GLU A 102 1.15 6.62 6.39
N GLN A 103 1.74 7.75 6.04
CA GLN A 103 3.19 7.91 6.15
C GLN A 103 3.56 8.22 7.60
N SER A 104 4.48 7.42 8.13
CA SER A 104 5.10 7.67 9.42
C SER A 104 6.02 8.90 9.31
N HIS A 105 5.50 10.05 9.77
CA HIS A 105 6.28 11.27 9.94
C HIS A 105 7.20 11.23 11.17
N LEU A 106 7.43 10.08 11.81
CA LEU A 106 8.30 9.96 12.99
C LEU A 106 9.76 10.35 12.71
N LYS A 107 10.18 10.37 11.43
CA LYS A 107 11.48 10.91 11.00
C LYS A 107 11.48 12.42 10.77
N ASN A 108 10.34 13.10 10.93
CA ASN A 108 10.27 14.55 10.90
C ASN A 108 10.91 15.09 12.19
N PRO A 109 11.99 15.88 12.11
CA PRO A 109 12.68 16.39 13.30
C PRO A 109 11.73 17.15 14.25
N ARG A 110 10.71 17.85 13.73
CA ARG A 110 9.72 18.53 14.57
C ARG A 110 8.84 17.58 15.38
N ALA A 111 8.48 16.43 14.81
CA ALA A 111 7.68 15.42 15.51
C ALA A 111 8.53 14.70 16.57
N HIS A 112 9.81 14.45 16.25
CA HIS A 112 10.78 13.92 17.19
C HIS A 112 10.98 14.85 18.39
N ASP A 113 11.10 16.16 18.15
CA ASP A 113 11.29 17.16 19.22
C ASP A 113 10.09 17.23 20.16
N CYS A 114 8.86 17.20 19.62
CA CYS A 114 7.65 17.12 20.44
C CYS A 114 7.59 15.84 21.27
N PHE A 115 7.94 14.69 20.68
CA PHE A 115 7.96 13.41 21.41
C PHE A 115 9.04 13.40 22.50
N ALA A 116 10.24 13.91 22.21
CA ALA A 116 11.32 14.04 23.17
C ALA A 116 10.94 14.97 24.34
N TYR A 117 10.25 16.08 24.05
CA TYR A 117 9.74 16.99 25.07
C TYR A 117 8.64 16.34 25.93
N LEU A 118 7.68 15.63 25.32
CA LEU A 118 6.65 14.88 26.05
C LEU A 118 7.28 13.80 26.94
N LYS A 119 8.33 13.11 26.46
CA LYS A 119 9.09 12.14 27.25
C LYS A 119 9.79 12.81 28.45
N GLN A 120 10.46 13.94 28.24
CA GLN A 120 11.10 14.71 29.32
C GLN A 120 10.09 15.24 30.34
N LEU A 121 8.90 15.65 29.87
CA LEU A 121 7.81 16.03 30.76
C LEU A 121 7.34 14.84 31.58
N ALA A 122 7.04 13.69 30.97
CA ALA A 122 6.62 12.49 31.69
C ALA A 122 7.63 12.03 32.74
N GLU A 123 8.93 12.09 32.43
CA GLU A 123 10.01 11.80 33.39
C GLU A 123 10.02 12.77 34.59
N LYS A 124 9.71 14.06 34.36
CA LYS A 124 9.67 15.10 35.40
C LYS A 124 8.34 15.15 36.15
N THR A 125 7.25 14.78 35.50
CA THR A 125 5.90 14.72 36.06
C THR A 125 5.60 13.32 36.56
N SER A 126 6.59 12.60 37.09
CA SER A 126 6.35 11.43 37.93
C SER A 126 5.51 11.87 39.13
N ILE A 127 4.19 11.90 38.92
CA ILE A 127 3.19 12.04 39.96
C ILE A 127 3.29 10.72 40.72
N LYS A 128 4.04 10.76 41.81
CA LYS A 128 4.08 9.70 42.80
C LYS A 128 2.70 9.70 43.44
N ASP A 129 1.97 8.61 43.30
CA ASP A 129 0.87 8.33 44.21
C ASP A 129 1.44 8.07 45.62
N GLU A 130 0.60 8.11 46.65
CA GLU A 130 1.01 8.00 48.06
C GLU A 130 1.83 6.72 48.38
N ASP A 131 1.78 5.71 47.49
CA ASP A 131 2.54 4.44 47.57
C ASP A 131 3.84 4.40 46.75
N ASN A 132 4.31 5.54 46.20
CA ASN A 132 5.63 5.70 45.56
C ASN A 132 5.89 4.73 44.38
N GLN A 133 4.85 4.25 43.70
CA GLN A 133 4.96 3.45 42.47
C GLN A 133 4.73 4.33 41.24
N SER A 134 5.65 4.25 40.27
CA SER A 134 5.53 4.96 38.99
C SER A 134 4.36 4.37 38.19
N LEU A 135 3.38 5.20 37.86
CA LEU A 135 2.19 4.84 37.08
C LEU A 135 2.47 4.68 35.58
N LEU A 136 3.69 5.02 35.13
CA LEU A 136 4.14 4.82 33.76
C LEU A 136 5.31 3.83 33.79
N LYS A 137 5.11 2.69 33.12
CA LYS A 137 6.07 1.59 32.97
C LYS A 137 6.41 1.41 31.50
#